data_AF-A0A286B1T5-F1
#
_entry.id   AF-A0A286B1T5-F1
#
_cell.length_a   1.000
_cell.length_b   1.000
_cell.length_c   1.000
_cell.angle_alpha   90.00
_cell.angle_beta   90.00
_cell.angle_gamma   90.00
#
_symmetry.space_group_name_H-M   'P 1'
#
loop_
_entity.id
_entity.type
_entity.pdbx_description
1 polymer ?
#
loop_
_entity_poly.entity_id
_entity_poly.type
_entity_poly.pdbx_seq_one_letter_code
_entity_poly.pdbx_strand_id
1 'polypeptide(L)'
;MQVHTPGHRQRGAMIITAALVLLFLLGFMGIALDFGHLFVVKTELQTAVDSCALSAARELDGQSTALTRAVSAGQTAGNANRVNMQSSTWSGQGKIVTADITFRDSAYALTTTPAVARYAQCTHTQANVNIWLMKAMGAFSGDTAGNPATRSVAASAVATRASAQTTCPIPVAMKPKPGGTAPNYGFAVGEWVPLIQAQNAATGGQIGWANLDGSNSASETEAELNGRCGTRVGDTLGTPGVQTSVADVWNQRFGIYKNTGDPSVGRPDYTGYAYTSSNWPTQFNAYNGAPGAGADATAQNFVTKRAAFASCADTGTKVKGANSCESITGLSLNSFQKLANPGNVAGGHMQYGFDSRIVTVPVIDGSNHVIDYACMLMLQPLSIPMTDTQLEFRGNAGAVGSPCTTSGLAGGSAGPLVPVLVR
;
A
#
# COMPACT_ATOMS: atom_id res chain seq x y z
N MET A 1 -4.32 11.42 -99.05
CA MET A 1 -3.76 12.35 -98.04
C MET A 1 -4.57 12.16 -96.77
N GLN A 2 -3.96 11.63 -95.70
CA GLN A 2 -4.62 11.41 -94.41
C GLN A 2 -4.96 12.74 -93.74
N VAL A 3 -6.16 12.87 -93.18
CA VAL A 3 -6.50 13.91 -92.20
C VAL A 3 -7.05 13.20 -90.96
N HIS A 4 -6.32 13.33 -89.85
CA HIS A 4 -6.62 12.70 -88.56
C HIS A 4 -7.80 13.40 -87.88
N THR A 5 -8.76 12.63 -87.37
CA THR A 5 -9.79 13.08 -86.44
C THR A 5 -9.22 13.16 -85.01
N PRO A 6 -9.36 14.29 -84.30
CA PRO A 6 -8.91 14.40 -82.92
C PRO A 6 -9.96 13.77 -81.99
N GLY A 7 -9.61 12.68 -81.31
CA GLY A 7 -10.42 12.13 -80.24
C GLY A 7 -10.52 13.11 -79.07
N HIS A 8 -11.74 13.56 -78.75
CA HIS A 8 -12.02 14.35 -77.56
C HIS A 8 -11.68 13.55 -76.30
N ARG A 9 -10.54 13.87 -75.68
CA ARG A 9 -10.09 13.28 -74.42
C ARG A 9 -10.91 13.86 -73.26
N GLN A 10 -11.68 13.02 -72.58
CA GLN A 10 -12.34 13.32 -71.30
C GLN A 10 -11.34 13.47 -70.13
N ARG A 11 -10.42 14.44 -70.22
CA ARG A 11 -9.38 14.65 -69.19
C ARG A 11 -9.73 15.71 -68.13
N GLY A 12 -10.78 16.51 -68.35
CA GLY A 12 -11.18 17.57 -67.41
C GLY A 12 -12.10 17.10 -66.27
N ALA A 13 -13.07 16.21 -66.55
CA ALA A 13 -14.04 15.77 -65.55
C ALA A 13 -13.42 14.93 -64.42
N MET A 14 -12.35 14.17 -64.72
CA MET A 14 -11.63 13.35 -63.74
C MET A 14 -10.94 14.17 -62.64
N ILE A 15 -10.52 15.40 -62.94
CA ILE A 15 -9.86 16.27 -61.95
C ILE A 15 -10.89 16.75 -60.92
N ILE A 16 -12.10 17.09 -61.36
CA ILE A 16 -13.19 17.57 -60.49
C ILE A 16 -13.65 16.44 -59.56
N THR A 17 -13.90 15.25 -60.10
CA THR A 17 -14.31 14.09 -59.29
C THR A 17 -13.22 13.66 -58.33
N ALA A 18 -11.96 13.62 -58.77
CA ALA A 18 -10.82 13.31 -57.90
C ALA A 18 -10.66 14.34 -56.77
N ALA A 19 -10.82 15.64 -57.06
CA ALA A 19 -10.74 16.69 -56.05
C ALA A 19 -11.85 16.59 -55.00
N LEU A 20 -13.08 16.28 -55.42
CA LEU A 20 -14.21 16.09 -54.49
C LEU A 20 -14.03 14.86 -53.61
N VAL A 21 -13.56 13.74 -54.18
CA VAL A 21 -13.25 12.52 -53.41
C VAL A 21 -12.11 12.77 -52.42
N LEU A 22 -11.05 13.48 -52.83
CA LEU A 22 -9.95 13.84 -51.94
C LEU A 22 -10.45 14.71 -50.76
N LEU A 23 -11.27 15.72 -51.03
CA LEU A 23 -11.86 16.58 -50.00
C LEU A 23 -12.68 15.75 -49.00
N PHE A 24 -13.46 14.79 -49.50
CA PHE A 24 -14.27 13.91 -48.67
C PHE A 24 -13.40 13.00 -47.79
N LEU A 25 -12.32 12.42 -48.35
CA LEU A 25 -11.36 11.61 -47.58
C LEU A 25 -10.64 12.43 -46.50
N LEU A 26 -10.25 13.68 -46.81
CA LEU A 26 -9.67 14.60 -45.82
C LEU A 26 -10.65 14.95 -44.70
N GLY A 27 -11.94 15.11 -45.04
CA GLY A 27 -13.02 15.27 -44.06
C GLY A 27 -13.07 14.10 -43.07
N PHE A 28 -13.10 12.86 -43.56
CA PHE A 28 -13.07 11.69 -42.68
C PHE A 28 -11.80 11.57 -41.85
N MET A 29 -10.63 11.90 -42.43
CA MET A 29 -9.38 11.93 -41.68
C MET A 29 -9.45 12.93 -40.52
N GLY A 30 -10.01 14.12 -40.76
CA GLY A 30 -10.22 15.13 -39.71
C GLY A 30 -11.15 14.63 -38.60
N ILE A 31 -12.25 13.96 -38.95
CA ILE A 31 -13.17 13.35 -37.98
C ILE A 31 -12.42 12.29 -37.15
N ALA A 32 -11.65 11.43 -37.81
CA ALA A 32 -10.89 10.39 -37.14
C ALA A 32 -9.85 10.95 -36.16
N LEU A 33 -9.18 12.05 -36.51
CA LEU A 33 -8.23 12.74 -35.64
C LEU A 33 -8.92 13.40 -34.43
N ASP A 34 -10.06 14.09 -34.65
CA ASP A 34 -10.81 14.74 -33.58
C ASP A 34 -11.34 13.72 -32.56
N PHE A 35 -11.98 12.64 -33.02
CA PHE A 35 -12.46 11.57 -32.15
C PHE A 35 -11.30 10.82 -31.50
N GLY A 36 -10.25 10.49 -32.27
CA GLY A 36 -9.07 9.83 -31.74
C GLY A 36 -8.45 10.60 -30.58
N HIS A 37 -8.32 11.92 -30.73
CA HIS A 37 -7.84 12.79 -29.66
C HIS A 37 -8.76 12.79 -28.43
N LEU A 38 -10.08 12.92 -28.62
CA LEU A 38 -11.04 12.86 -27.52
C LEU A 38 -11.01 11.53 -26.77
N PHE A 39 -10.86 10.41 -27.49
CA PHE A 39 -10.74 9.08 -26.89
C PHE A 39 -9.45 8.94 -26.08
N VAL A 40 -8.31 9.42 -26.61
CA VAL A 40 -7.04 9.43 -25.86
C VAL A 40 -7.17 10.27 -24.59
N VAL A 41 -7.74 11.48 -24.68
CA VAL A 41 -7.96 12.32 -23.50
C VAL A 41 -8.87 11.61 -22.49
N LYS A 42 -9.92 10.93 -22.95
CA LYS A 42 -10.83 10.17 -22.09
C LYS A 42 -10.14 9.01 -21.37
N THR A 43 -9.28 8.25 -22.05
CA THR A 43 -8.57 7.11 -21.43
C THR A 43 -7.47 7.57 -20.48
N GLU A 44 -6.74 8.64 -20.83
CA GLU A 44 -5.76 9.27 -19.93
C GLU A 44 -6.45 9.83 -18.67
N LEU A 45 -7.57 10.56 -18.85
CA LEU A 45 -8.33 11.10 -17.74
C LEU A 45 -8.93 10.00 -16.86
N GLN A 46 -9.41 8.89 -17.45
CA GLN A 46 -9.90 7.74 -16.70
C GLN A 46 -8.80 7.14 -15.82
N THR A 47 -7.60 6.94 -16.38
CA THR A 47 -6.43 6.46 -15.62
C THR A 47 -6.11 7.39 -14.44
N ALA A 48 -6.19 8.71 -14.65
CA ALA A 48 -5.96 9.69 -13.59
C ALA A 48 -7.02 9.60 -12.46
N VAL A 49 -8.30 9.53 -12.79
CA VAL A 49 -9.36 9.44 -11.76
C VAL A 49 -9.39 8.06 -11.08
N ASP A 50 -9.06 6.97 -11.78
CA ASP A 50 -8.95 5.63 -11.20
C ASP A 50 -7.82 5.58 -10.16
N SER A 51 -6.65 6.12 -10.50
CA SER A 51 -5.52 6.24 -9.58
C SER A 51 -5.85 7.14 -8.38
N CYS A 52 -6.56 8.24 -8.61
CA CYS A 52 -7.07 9.10 -7.55
C CYS A 52 -7.98 8.34 -6.59
N ALA A 53 -8.98 7.63 -7.11
CA ALA A 53 -9.95 6.91 -6.29
C ALA A 53 -9.30 5.79 -5.49
N LEU A 54 -8.43 4.97 -6.12
CA LEU A 54 -7.71 3.88 -5.45
C LEU A 54 -6.81 4.39 -4.32
N SER A 55 -6.03 5.44 -4.56
CA SER A 55 -5.15 6.02 -3.53
C SER A 55 -5.94 6.70 -2.42
N ALA A 56 -7.05 7.36 -2.72
CA ALA A 56 -7.94 7.92 -1.70
C ALA A 56 -8.61 6.82 -0.87
N ALA A 57 -9.11 5.75 -1.49
CA ALA A 57 -9.75 4.64 -0.81
C ALA A 57 -8.80 3.90 0.13
N ARG A 58 -7.51 3.78 -0.21
CA ARG A 58 -6.48 3.17 0.64
C ARG A 58 -6.43 3.80 2.04
N GLU A 59 -6.66 5.11 2.13
CA GLU A 59 -6.57 5.88 3.36
C GLU A 59 -7.84 5.82 4.22
N LEU A 60 -8.91 5.16 3.76
CA LEU A 60 -10.17 5.01 4.51
C LEU A 60 -10.07 3.94 5.61
N ASP A 61 -9.24 4.22 6.62
CA ASP A 61 -9.00 3.39 7.81
C ASP A 61 -9.93 3.71 9.00
N GLY A 62 -10.82 4.70 8.84
CA GLY A 62 -11.75 5.15 9.87
C GLY A 62 -11.14 6.07 10.93
N GLN A 63 -9.85 6.42 10.84
CA GLN A 63 -9.20 7.38 11.73
C GLN A 63 -9.69 8.81 11.45
N SER A 64 -9.57 9.70 12.45
CA SER A 64 -10.02 11.10 12.31
C SER A 64 -9.33 11.87 11.18
N THR A 65 -8.09 11.50 10.84
CA THR A 65 -7.30 12.12 9.77
C THR A 65 -7.46 11.43 8.40
N ALA A 66 -8.25 10.37 8.31
CA ALA A 66 -8.39 9.54 7.10
C ALA A 66 -8.75 10.35 5.86
N LEU A 67 -9.76 11.24 5.94
CA LEU A 67 -10.23 12.00 4.78
C LEU A 67 -9.20 13.02 4.28
N THR A 68 -8.47 13.67 5.19
CA THR A 68 -7.39 14.60 4.83
C THR A 68 -6.25 13.88 4.10
N ARG A 69 -5.85 12.71 4.62
CA ARG A 69 -4.83 11.87 3.96
C ARG A 69 -5.34 11.35 2.62
N ALA A 70 -6.60 10.91 2.55
CA ALA A 70 -7.23 10.41 1.33
C ALA A 70 -7.26 11.46 0.21
N VAL A 71 -7.63 12.71 0.52
CA VAL A 71 -7.58 13.83 -0.44
C VAL A 71 -6.15 14.05 -0.94
N SER A 72 -5.17 14.15 -0.03
CA SER A 72 -3.77 14.36 -0.42
C SER A 72 -3.21 13.22 -1.26
N ALA A 73 -3.49 11.97 -0.88
CA ALA A 73 -3.07 10.78 -1.61
C ALA A 73 -3.73 10.70 -2.99
N GLY A 74 -5.04 10.93 -3.06
CA GLY A 74 -5.80 10.92 -4.31
C GLY A 74 -5.35 11.99 -5.30
N GLN A 75 -5.13 13.22 -4.83
CA GLN A 75 -4.56 14.30 -5.65
C GLN A 75 -3.17 13.94 -6.16
N THR A 76 -2.29 13.45 -5.29
CA THR A 76 -0.91 13.13 -5.66
C THR A 76 -0.86 12.03 -6.71
N ALA A 77 -1.60 10.94 -6.49
CA ALA A 77 -1.63 9.81 -7.41
C ALA A 77 -2.34 10.14 -8.72
N GLY A 78 -3.52 10.77 -8.66
CA GLY A 78 -4.26 11.18 -9.85
C GLY A 78 -3.46 12.15 -10.72
N ASN A 79 -2.83 13.16 -10.12
CA ASN A 79 -2.08 14.19 -10.84
C ASN A 79 -0.68 13.77 -11.31
N ALA A 80 -0.20 12.60 -10.88
CA ALA A 80 0.97 11.95 -11.47
C ALA A 80 0.67 11.42 -12.89
N ASN A 81 -0.60 11.11 -13.17
CA ASN A 81 -1.05 10.73 -14.50
C ASN A 81 -1.24 11.98 -15.36
N ARG A 82 -0.63 11.94 -16.55
CA ARG A 82 -0.71 13.05 -17.51
C ARG A 82 -1.94 12.87 -18.39
N VAL A 83 -2.60 13.99 -18.71
CA VAL A 83 -3.84 14.02 -19.48
C VAL A 83 -3.67 15.00 -20.64
N ASN A 84 -4.40 14.75 -21.72
CA ASN A 84 -4.35 15.52 -22.96
C ASN A 84 -2.99 15.39 -23.65
N MET A 85 -2.72 14.19 -24.17
CA MET A 85 -1.51 13.82 -24.90
C MET A 85 -0.26 13.91 -24.02
N GLN A 86 -0.32 13.28 -22.85
CA GLN A 86 0.77 13.28 -21.88
C GLN A 86 1.24 14.69 -21.43
N SER A 87 0.34 15.67 -21.41
CA SER A 87 0.64 17.00 -20.88
C SER A 87 0.83 16.96 -19.37
N SER A 88 1.97 17.44 -18.88
CA SER A 88 2.27 17.50 -17.43
C SER A 88 1.39 18.50 -16.67
N THR A 89 0.77 19.44 -17.36
CA THR A 89 -0.13 20.48 -16.82
C THR A 89 -1.56 20.35 -17.34
N TRP A 90 -1.89 19.23 -17.99
CA TRP A 90 -3.21 18.96 -18.56
C TRP A 90 -3.66 20.08 -19.51
N SER A 91 -2.71 20.58 -20.31
CA SER A 91 -2.86 21.72 -21.23
C SER A 91 -3.37 23.00 -20.56
N GLY A 92 -2.97 23.23 -19.30
CA GLY A 92 -3.35 24.42 -18.54
C GLY A 92 -4.82 24.46 -18.13
N GLN A 93 -5.57 23.36 -18.25
CA GLN A 93 -7.01 23.30 -17.96
C GLN A 93 -7.33 23.01 -16.50
N GLY A 94 -6.30 22.79 -15.67
CA GLY A 94 -6.46 22.37 -14.29
C GLY A 94 -6.24 20.87 -14.14
N LYS A 95 -5.88 20.48 -12.91
CA LYS A 95 -5.63 19.10 -12.49
C LYS A 95 -6.72 18.69 -11.50
N ILE A 96 -6.70 17.43 -11.02
CA ILE A 96 -7.59 17.01 -9.93
C ILE A 96 -7.33 17.88 -8.70
N VAL A 97 -8.40 18.49 -8.19
CA VAL A 97 -8.43 19.32 -6.99
C VAL A 97 -9.26 18.67 -5.88
N THR A 98 -9.24 19.25 -4.68
CA THR A 98 -9.96 18.69 -3.52
C THR A 98 -11.46 18.53 -3.77
N ALA A 99 -12.08 19.45 -4.53
CA ALA A 99 -13.50 19.40 -4.85
C ALA A 99 -13.88 18.21 -5.75
N ASP A 100 -12.91 17.63 -6.47
CA ASP A 100 -13.14 16.46 -7.32
C ASP A 100 -13.21 15.15 -6.52
N ILE A 101 -12.78 15.18 -5.24
CA ILE A 101 -12.69 14.01 -4.37
C ILE A 101 -13.80 14.09 -3.33
N THR A 102 -14.69 13.11 -3.36
CA THR A 102 -15.82 13.00 -2.44
C THR A 102 -15.86 11.62 -1.80
N PHE A 103 -16.51 11.52 -0.64
CA PHE A 103 -16.59 10.27 0.11
C PHE A 103 -18.04 9.85 0.32
N ARG A 104 -18.27 8.53 0.33
CA ARG A 104 -19.59 7.95 0.58
C ARG A 104 -19.55 6.89 1.66
N ASP A 105 -20.64 6.75 2.40
CA ASP A 105 -20.82 5.71 3.41
C ASP A 105 -21.26 4.36 2.79
N SER A 106 -21.57 3.37 3.63
CA SER A 106 -22.05 2.06 3.18
C SER A 106 -23.40 2.08 2.48
N ALA A 107 -24.25 3.09 2.73
CA ALA A 107 -25.51 3.31 2.01
C ALA A 107 -25.31 4.15 0.75
N TYR A 108 -24.05 4.44 0.39
CA TYR A 108 -23.66 5.26 -0.74
C TYR A 108 -24.09 6.73 -0.65
N ALA A 109 -24.42 7.21 0.56
CA ALA A 109 -24.70 8.62 0.82
C ALA A 109 -23.41 9.41 0.99
N LEU A 110 -23.40 10.68 0.56
CA LEU A 110 -22.26 11.57 0.76
C LEU A 110 -21.95 11.72 2.25
N THR A 111 -20.68 11.63 2.61
CA THR A 111 -20.24 11.75 4.01
C THR A 111 -18.96 12.57 4.13
N THR A 112 -18.87 13.32 5.21
CA THR A 112 -17.64 14.00 5.66
C THR A 112 -17.12 13.41 6.98
N THR A 113 -17.70 12.29 7.42
CA THR A 113 -17.37 11.63 8.68
C THR A 113 -16.37 10.49 8.43
N PRO A 114 -15.12 10.59 8.89
CA PRO A 114 -14.08 9.61 8.58
C PRO A 114 -14.42 8.16 8.96
N ALA A 115 -15.04 7.95 10.12
CA ALA A 115 -15.34 6.63 10.66
C ALA A 115 -16.32 5.81 9.79
N VAL A 116 -17.22 6.48 9.06
CA VAL A 116 -18.27 5.85 8.25
C VAL A 116 -17.97 5.90 6.75
N ALA A 117 -16.94 6.63 6.32
CA ALA A 117 -16.52 6.66 4.92
C ALA A 117 -16.08 5.25 4.47
N ARG A 118 -16.64 4.78 3.36
CA ARG A 118 -16.36 3.47 2.76
C ARG A 118 -15.93 3.56 1.31
N TYR A 119 -16.44 4.54 0.58
CA TYR A 119 -16.08 4.76 -0.82
C TYR A 119 -15.40 6.12 -0.99
N ALA A 120 -14.36 6.15 -1.81
CA ALA A 120 -13.79 7.37 -2.36
C ALA A 120 -14.20 7.50 -3.83
N GLN A 121 -14.77 8.64 -4.20
CA GLN A 121 -15.17 8.96 -5.55
C GLN A 121 -14.31 10.13 -6.05
N CYS A 122 -13.63 9.94 -7.18
CA CYS A 122 -12.94 11.01 -7.89
C CYS A 122 -13.68 11.31 -9.20
N THR A 123 -14.07 12.56 -9.44
CA THR A 123 -14.75 12.99 -10.66
C THR A 123 -14.11 14.27 -11.18
N HIS A 124 -13.66 14.29 -12.43
CA HIS A 124 -13.03 15.46 -13.04
C HIS A 124 -13.46 15.66 -14.49
N THR A 125 -13.46 16.91 -14.96
CA THR A 125 -13.77 17.27 -16.34
C THR A 125 -12.62 18.03 -16.98
N GLN A 126 -11.98 17.43 -17.98
CA GLN A 126 -11.02 18.11 -18.84
C GLN A 126 -11.78 19.00 -19.83
N ALA A 127 -11.72 20.32 -19.61
CA ALA A 127 -12.29 21.29 -20.53
C ALA A 127 -11.38 21.55 -21.74
N ASN A 128 -11.92 22.26 -22.75
CA ASN A 128 -11.19 22.85 -23.86
C ASN A 128 -10.27 21.89 -24.63
N VAL A 129 -10.70 20.65 -24.84
CA VAL A 129 -10.02 19.70 -25.71
C VAL A 129 -10.25 20.12 -27.16
N ASN A 130 -9.17 20.42 -27.88
CA ASN A 130 -9.24 20.90 -29.25
C ASN A 130 -9.82 19.83 -30.20
N ILE A 131 -10.72 20.28 -31.08
CA ILE A 131 -11.26 19.52 -32.21
C ILE A 131 -10.91 20.29 -33.50
N TRP A 132 -9.92 19.77 -34.22
CA TRP A 132 -9.25 20.45 -35.33
C TRP A 132 -10.13 20.56 -36.57
N LEU A 133 -10.84 19.49 -36.93
CA LEU A 133 -11.74 19.55 -38.08
C LEU A 133 -12.92 20.46 -37.80
N MET A 134 -13.58 20.30 -36.65
CA MET A 134 -14.73 21.16 -36.33
C MET A 134 -14.31 22.64 -36.23
N LYS A 135 -13.14 22.94 -35.66
CA LYS A 135 -12.58 24.29 -35.67
C LYS A 135 -12.40 24.84 -37.10
N ALA A 136 -11.86 24.03 -38.01
CA ALA A 136 -11.68 24.43 -39.41
C ALA A 136 -13.03 24.60 -40.13
N MET A 137 -13.99 23.71 -39.88
CA MET A 137 -15.35 23.80 -40.44
C MET A 137 -16.08 25.04 -39.94
N GLY A 138 -16.01 25.35 -38.65
CA GLY A 138 -16.62 26.57 -38.09
C GLY A 138 -15.99 27.85 -38.63
N ALA A 139 -14.67 27.85 -38.84
CA ALA A 139 -13.98 28.97 -39.48
C ALA A 139 -14.37 29.14 -40.96
N PHE A 140 -14.60 28.04 -41.68
CA PHE A 140 -14.98 28.04 -43.09
C PHE A 140 -16.46 28.38 -43.32
N SER A 141 -17.37 27.81 -42.51
CA SER A 141 -18.81 27.99 -42.64
C SER A 141 -19.34 29.25 -41.95
N GLY A 142 -18.55 29.86 -41.05
CA GLY A 142 -19.00 30.92 -40.14
C GLY A 142 -19.88 30.42 -38.99
N ASP A 143 -20.27 29.14 -39.00
CA ASP A 143 -21.09 28.51 -37.96
C ASP A 143 -20.20 27.85 -36.89
N THR A 144 -19.71 28.69 -35.98
CA THR A 144 -18.93 28.26 -34.81
C THR A 144 -19.79 27.63 -33.70
N ALA A 145 -21.11 27.81 -33.76
CA ALA A 145 -22.04 27.21 -32.81
C ALA A 145 -22.30 25.74 -33.14
N GLY A 146 -22.55 25.43 -34.41
CA GLY A 146 -22.68 24.05 -34.91
C GLY A 146 -21.34 23.31 -34.98
N ASN A 147 -20.23 24.05 -35.14
CA ASN A 147 -18.88 23.49 -35.22
C ASN A 147 -17.95 24.12 -34.15
N PRO A 148 -18.13 23.75 -32.88
CA PRO A 148 -17.31 24.30 -31.80
C PRO A 148 -15.83 23.95 -32.01
N ALA A 149 -14.92 24.82 -31.58
CA ALA A 149 -13.48 24.57 -31.68
C ALA A 149 -12.94 23.62 -30.61
N THR A 150 -13.73 23.37 -29.57
CA THR A 150 -13.35 22.56 -28.41
C THR A 150 -14.52 21.74 -27.87
N ARG A 151 -14.19 20.65 -27.15
CA ARG A 151 -15.13 19.87 -26.33
C ARG A 151 -14.55 19.63 -24.94
N SER A 152 -15.40 19.18 -24.04
CA SER A 152 -15.03 18.78 -22.69
C SER A 152 -15.21 17.27 -22.54
N VAL A 153 -14.32 16.64 -21.78
CA VAL A 153 -14.33 15.20 -21.51
C VAL A 153 -14.36 15.01 -19.99
N ALA A 154 -15.37 14.29 -19.49
CA ALA A 154 -15.51 13.99 -18.08
C ALA A 154 -15.14 12.53 -17.79
N ALA A 155 -14.56 12.26 -16.62
CA ALA A 155 -14.34 10.92 -16.10
C ALA A 155 -14.67 10.86 -14.60
N SER A 156 -15.05 9.67 -14.15
CA SER A 156 -15.31 9.39 -12.75
C SER A 156 -14.84 7.98 -12.41
N ALA A 157 -14.38 7.81 -11.17
CA ALA A 157 -14.01 6.54 -10.61
C ALA A 157 -14.46 6.47 -9.16
N VAL A 158 -14.81 5.27 -8.71
CA VAL A 158 -15.17 4.99 -7.33
C VAL A 158 -14.33 3.82 -6.86
N ALA A 159 -13.74 3.92 -5.68
CA ALA A 159 -12.99 2.84 -5.07
C ALA A 159 -13.42 2.63 -3.62
N THR A 160 -13.22 1.40 -3.14
CA THR A 160 -13.43 0.99 -1.75
C THR A 160 -12.25 0.14 -1.30
N ARG A 161 -12.26 -0.33 -0.05
CA ARG A 161 -11.30 -1.31 0.44
C ARG A 161 -11.98 -2.68 0.55
N ALA A 162 -11.32 -3.72 0.06
CA ALA A 162 -11.79 -5.11 0.15
C ALA A 162 -10.64 -6.04 0.53
N SER A 163 -10.96 -7.21 1.09
CA SER A 163 -9.93 -8.18 1.50
C SER A 163 -9.06 -8.62 0.32
N ALA A 164 -7.78 -8.86 0.59
CA ALA A 164 -6.83 -9.33 -0.42
C ALA A 164 -6.98 -10.84 -0.72
N GLN A 165 -6.84 -11.26 -1.98
CA GLN A 165 -6.76 -12.66 -2.42
C GLN A 165 -5.45 -13.32 -2.04
N THR A 166 -4.38 -12.54 -2.11
CA THR A 166 -3.03 -12.94 -1.74
C THR A 166 -2.52 -11.95 -0.72
N THR A 167 -1.67 -12.38 0.21
CA THR A 167 -1.07 -11.50 1.22
C THR A 167 0.44 -11.66 1.23
N CYS A 168 1.15 -10.71 1.85
CA CYS A 168 2.59 -10.79 2.11
C CYS A 168 2.86 -10.93 3.63
N PRO A 169 2.51 -12.06 4.26
CA PRO A 169 2.75 -12.25 5.69
C PRO A 169 4.23 -12.50 5.99
N ILE A 170 4.60 -12.42 7.27
CA ILE A 170 5.88 -12.94 7.77
C ILE A 170 5.79 -14.46 8.03
N PRO A 171 6.90 -15.21 8.02
CA PRO A 171 6.92 -16.68 8.16
C PRO A 171 6.73 -17.16 9.61
N VAL A 172 5.67 -16.67 10.25
CA VAL A 172 5.16 -17.14 11.54
C VAL A 172 3.66 -17.30 11.41
N ALA A 173 3.04 -18.19 12.16
CA ALA A 173 1.61 -18.44 12.13
C ALA A 173 1.01 -18.46 13.53
N MET A 174 -0.14 -17.81 13.68
CA MET A 174 -0.88 -17.73 14.93
C MET A 174 -1.94 -18.83 14.98
N LYS A 175 -2.05 -19.52 16.12
CA LYS A 175 -3.14 -20.47 16.37
C LYS A 175 -4.22 -19.85 17.25
N PRO A 176 -5.51 -20.02 16.91
CA PRO A 176 -6.62 -19.61 17.77
C PRO A 176 -6.47 -20.13 19.20
N LYS A 177 -6.92 -19.35 20.19
CA LYS A 177 -7.07 -19.88 21.55
C LYS A 177 -8.11 -21.01 21.56
N PRO A 178 -8.05 -21.94 22.51
CA PRO A 178 -9.10 -22.95 22.68
C PRO A 178 -10.50 -22.30 22.73
N GLY A 179 -11.39 -22.70 21.81
CA GLY A 179 -12.74 -22.12 21.68
C GLY A 179 -12.81 -20.74 21.01
N GLY A 180 -11.68 -20.17 20.59
CA GLY A 180 -11.62 -18.87 19.92
C GLY A 180 -12.12 -18.95 18.48
N THR A 181 -13.01 -18.03 18.12
CA THR A 181 -13.61 -17.93 16.77
C THR A 181 -13.32 -16.57 16.13
N ALA A 182 -13.51 -16.48 14.81
CA ALA A 182 -13.41 -15.21 14.08
C ALA A 182 -14.29 -14.12 14.72
N PRO A 183 -13.90 -12.83 14.65
CA PRO A 183 -12.76 -12.31 13.90
C PRO A 183 -11.43 -12.30 14.68
N ASN A 184 -11.46 -12.41 16.01
CA ASN A 184 -10.27 -12.22 16.85
C ASN A 184 -9.69 -13.51 17.44
N TYR A 185 -10.32 -14.67 17.21
CA TYR A 185 -9.80 -15.99 17.57
C TYR A 185 -9.45 -16.16 19.05
N GLY A 186 -10.18 -15.45 19.92
CA GLY A 186 -9.99 -15.44 21.37
C GLY A 186 -8.94 -14.45 21.89
N PHE A 187 -8.28 -13.69 21.02
CA PHE A 187 -7.30 -12.67 21.40
C PHE A 187 -7.95 -11.31 21.63
N ALA A 188 -7.42 -10.54 22.58
CA ALA A 188 -7.79 -9.14 22.81
C ALA A 188 -6.84 -8.20 22.06
N VAL A 189 -7.35 -7.09 21.51
CA VAL A 189 -6.48 -6.06 20.92
C VAL A 189 -5.59 -5.46 22.00
N GLY A 190 -4.28 -5.44 21.76
CA GLY A 190 -3.24 -5.06 22.73
C GLY A 190 -2.65 -6.25 23.49
N GLU A 191 -3.20 -7.46 23.34
CA GLU A 191 -2.66 -8.66 24.00
C GLU A 191 -1.30 -9.04 23.40
N TRP A 192 -0.34 -9.33 24.28
CA TRP A 192 0.97 -9.86 23.88
C TRP A 192 0.90 -11.38 23.76
N VAL A 193 1.20 -11.87 22.56
CA VAL A 193 1.13 -13.28 22.18
C VAL A 193 2.55 -13.83 22.04
N PRO A 194 2.89 -14.96 22.69
CA PRO A 194 4.23 -15.53 22.61
C PRO A 194 4.48 -16.18 21.24
N LEU A 195 5.62 -15.84 20.64
CA LEU A 195 6.27 -16.56 19.56
C LEU A 195 7.28 -17.53 20.17
N ILE A 196 6.96 -18.82 20.08
CA ILE A 196 7.82 -19.87 20.63
C ILE A 196 9.01 -20.14 19.70
N GLN A 197 10.20 -20.32 20.28
CA GLN A 197 11.40 -20.70 19.53
C GLN A 197 11.65 -22.22 19.55
N ALA A 198 10.87 -22.96 20.34
CA ALA A 198 10.92 -24.41 20.36
C ALA A 198 10.50 -24.99 18.99
N GLN A 199 11.14 -26.09 18.57
CA GLN A 199 10.78 -26.84 17.35
C GLN A 199 9.41 -27.52 17.43
N ASN A 200 8.78 -27.52 18.62
CA ASN A 200 7.44 -28.07 18.78
C ASN A 200 6.41 -27.13 18.16
N ALA A 201 5.38 -27.70 17.54
CA ALA A 201 4.29 -26.92 16.99
C ALA A 201 3.64 -26.06 18.08
N ALA A 202 3.39 -24.79 17.77
CA ALA A 202 2.67 -23.89 18.67
C ALA A 202 1.34 -24.51 19.12
N THR A 203 0.98 -24.26 20.38
CA THR A 203 -0.33 -24.64 20.93
C THR A 203 -1.35 -23.53 20.69
N GLY A 204 -2.63 -23.80 20.98
CA GLY A 204 -3.68 -22.79 20.82
C GLY A 204 -3.41 -21.56 21.69
N GLY A 205 -3.42 -20.36 21.10
CA GLY A 205 -3.08 -19.12 21.78
C GLY A 205 -1.63 -18.67 21.62
N GLN A 206 -0.81 -19.38 20.83
CA GLN A 206 0.59 -19.06 20.59
C GLN A 206 0.87 -18.84 19.11
N ILE A 207 2.04 -18.28 18.81
CA ILE A 207 2.59 -18.14 17.47
C ILE A 207 3.75 -19.13 17.32
N GLY A 208 3.79 -19.84 16.20
CA GLY A 208 4.92 -20.69 15.82
C GLY A 208 5.54 -20.22 14.52
N TRP A 209 6.74 -20.68 14.22
CA TRP A 209 7.37 -20.46 12.93
C TRP A 209 6.68 -21.30 11.86
N ALA A 210 6.47 -20.70 10.69
CA ALA A 210 5.72 -21.32 9.62
C ALA A 210 6.29 -20.90 8.28
N ASN A 211 6.70 -21.87 7.47
CA ASN A 211 7.09 -21.61 6.11
C ASN A 211 5.83 -21.44 5.26
N LEU A 212 5.75 -20.27 4.64
CA LEU A 212 4.61 -19.83 3.86
C LEU A 212 4.46 -20.65 2.57
N ASP A 213 5.50 -21.38 2.15
CA ASP A 213 5.55 -22.15 0.89
C ASP A 213 5.15 -23.61 1.06
N GLY A 214 4.87 -24.02 2.31
CA GLY A 214 4.57 -25.40 2.66
C GLY A 214 5.81 -26.27 2.88
N SER A 215 7.02 -25.75 2.66
CA SER A 215 8.26 -26.49 2.90
C SER A 215 8.58 -26.59 4.40
N ASN A 216 9.45 -27.51 4.79
CA ASN A 216 9.97 -27.59 6.17
C ASN A 216 11.43 -27.13 6.25
N SER A 217 11.88 -26.33 5.28
CA SER A 217 13.27 -25.88 5.17
C SER A 217 13.53 -24.63 6.00
N ALA A 218 14.43 -24.73 6.96
CA ALA A 218 14.78 -23.61 7.83
C ALA A 218 15.47 -22.43 7.08
N SER A 219 16.09 -22.69 5.93
CA SER A 219 16.66 -21.63 5.08
C SER A 219 15.58 -20.82 4.37
N GLU A 220 14.44 -21.45 4.04
CA GLU A 220 13.31 -20.75 3.44
C GLU A 220 12.70 -19.76 4.43
N THR A 221 12.66 -20.07 5.73
CA THR A 221 12.16 -19.13 6.75
C THR A 221 12.91 -17.78 6.71
N GLU A 222 14.23 -17.80 6.51
CA GLU A 222 15.02 -16.57 6.37
C GLU A 222 14.74 -15.83 5.07
N ALA A 223 14.66 -16.56 3.95
CA ALA A 223 14.31 -15.99 2.64
C ALA A 223 12.92 -15.36 2.65
N GLU A 224 11.93 -16.02 3.25
CA GLU A 224 10.56 -15.54 3.36
C GLU A 224 10.44 -14.31 4.27
N LEU A 225 11.25 -14.22 5.33
CA LEU A 225 11.28 -13.05 6.21
C LEU A 225 11.86 -11.80 5.51
N ASN A 226 12.71 -11.99 4.50
CA ASN A 226 13.19 -10.92 3.61
C ASN A 226 12.13 -10.47 2.60
N GLY A 227 11.04 -11.21 2.46
CA GLY A 227 9.88 -10.81 1.69
C GLY A 227 9.34 -11.95 0.83
N ARG A 228 8.16 -12.45 1.20
CA ARG A 228 7.38 -13.33 0.35
C ARG A 228 5.92 -12.88 0.30
N CYS A 229 5.37 -12.93 -0.90
CA CYS A 229 3.98 -12.61 -1.18
C CYS A 229 3.33 -13.77 -1.92
N GLY A 230 2.02 -13.90 -1.78
CA GLY A 230 1.24 -14.89 -2.54
C GLY A 230 0.47 -15.87 -1.68
N THR A 231 0.69 -15.89 -0.36
CA THR A 231 -0.05 -16.75 0.58
C THR A 231 -1.54 -16.42 0.52
N ARG A 232 -2.38 -17.46 0.48
CA ARG A 232 -3.83 -17.39 0.36
C ARG A 232 -4.51 -18.14 1.49
N VAL A 233 -5.77 -17.81 1.72
CA VAL A 233 -6.65 -18.65 2.55
C VAL A 233 -6.78 -20.03 1.90
N GLY A 234 -6.61 -21.08 2.69
CA GLY A 234 -6.59 -22.48 2.27
C GLY A 234 -5.20 -23.06 2.03
N ASP A 235 -4.14 -22.24 1.92
CA ASP A 235 -2.77 -22.73 1.77
C ASP A 235 -2.34 -23.50 3.04
N THR A 236 -1.66 -24.63 2.86
CA THR A 236 -1.06 -25.38 3.97
C THR A 236 0.35 -24.86 4.23
N LEU A 237 0.60 -24.40 5.46
CA LEU A 237 1.91 -23.93 5.87
C LEU A 237 2.78 -25.07 6.40
N GLY A 238 4.08 -24.98 6.12
CA GLY A 238 5.07 -25.92 6.64
C GLY A 238 5.53 -25.53 8.04
N THR A 239 6.03 -26.50 8.80
CA THR A 239 6.56 -26.30 10.16
C THR A 239 8.07 -26.49 10.14
N PRO A 240 8.84 -25.43 9.83
CA PRO A 240 10.29 -25.50 9.81
C PRO A 240 10.87 -25.55 11.23
N GLY A 241 12.08 -26.09 11.35
CA GLY A 241 12.97 -25.69 12.46
C GLY A 241 13.50 -24.28 12.21
N VAL A 242 13.80 -23.51 13.25
CA VAL A 242 14.30 -22.13 13.10
C VAL A 242 15.82 -22.10 13.10
N GLN A 243 16.41 -21.38 12.15
CA GLN A 243 17.84 -21.09 12.14
C GLN A 243 18.17 -19.80 12.87
N THR A 244 19.37 -19.74 13.45
CA THR A 244 19.88 -18.54 14.14
C THR A 244 20.08 -17.35 13.22
N SER A 245 20.22 -17.56 11.91
CA SER A 245 20.35 -16.50 10.90
C SER A 245 19.09 -15.65 10.75
N VAL A 246 17.91 -16.19 11.08
CA VAL A 246 16.64 -15.46 11.09
C VAL A 246 16.68 -14.25 12.04
N ALA A 247 17.48 -14.32 13.11
CA ALA A 247 17.69 -13.21 14.03
C ALA A 247 18.27 -11.98 13.34
N ASP A 248 19.07 -12.13 12.28
CA ASP A 248 19.66 -10.99 11.57
C ASP A 248 18.57 -10.18 10.87
N VAL A 249 17.75 -10.83 10.04
CA VAL A 249 16.67 -10.18 9.28
C VAL A 249 15.60 -9.63 10.22
N TRP A 250 15.27 -10.35 11.30
CA TRP A 250 14.33 -9.88 12.32
C TRP A 250 14.84 -8.61 13.01
N ASN A 251 16.10 -8.61 13.46
CA ASN A 251 16.68 -7.52 14.23
C ASN A 251 16.98 -6.28 13.39
N GLN A 252 17.19 -6.44 12.08
CA GLN A 252 17.28 -5.31 11.15
C GLN A 252 16.02 -4.43 11.19
N ARG A 253 14.82 -5.01 11.37
CA ARG A 253 13.56 -4.26 11.52
C ARG A 253 13.56 -3.37 12.77
N PHE A 254 14.35 -3.71 13.79
CA PHE A 254 14.58 -2.91 14.99
C PHE A 254 15.78 -1.95 14.86
N GLY A 255 16.44 -1.92 13.70
CA GLY A 255 17.67 -1.15 13.52
C GLY A 255 18.84 -1.70 14.34
N ILE A 256 18.89 -3.01 14.58
CA ILE A 256 19.95 -3.68 15.34
C ILE A 256 20.75 -4.55 14.39
N TYR A 257 22.07 -4.36 14.36
CA TYR A 257 22.94 -4.96 13.34
C TYR A 257 24.20 -5.60 13.94
N LYS A 258 24.68 -6.64 13.27
CA LYS A 258 26.05 -7.14 13.43
C LYS A 258 27.05 -6.11 12.92
N ASN A 259 28.33 -6.31 13.19
CA ASN A 259 29.39 -5.38 12.76
C ASN A 259 29.39 -5.06 11.26
N THR A 260 28.95 -6.00 10.42
CA THR A 260 28.90 -5.85 8.95
C THR A 260 27.56 -5.33 8.43
N GLY A 261 26.52 -5.22 9.27
CA GLY A 261 25.21 -4.76 8.85
C GLY A 261 25.12 -3.24 8.68
N ASP A 262 24.22 -2.80 7.80
CA ASP A 262 24.03 -1.41 7.44
C ASP A 262 22.52 -1.08 7.26
N PRO A 263 22.03 0.04 7.81
CA PRO A 263 20.62 0.43 7.73
C PRO A 263 20.15 0.85 6.33
N SER A 264 21.04 1.13 5.38
CA SER A 264 20.67 1.37 3.98
C SER A 264 20.31 0.09 3.22
N VAL A 265 20.84 -1.06 3.67
CA VAL A 265 20.57 -2.38 3.08
C VAL A 265 19.49 -3.11 3.89
N GLY A 266 19.77 -3.38 5.17
CA GLY A 266 18.83 -3.98 6.11
C GLY A 266 17.95 -2.90 6.73
N ARG A 267 17.06 -2.32 5.93
CA ARG A 267 16.31 -1.12 6.34
C ARG A 267 15.48 -1.36 7.62
N PRO A 268 15.51 -0.45 8.60
CA PRO A 268 14.78 -0.60 9.85
C PRO A 268 13.33 -0.10 9.76
N ASP A 269 12.57 -0.28 10.83
CA ASP A 269 11.38 0.54 11.07
C ASP A 269 11.78 2.01 11.35
N TYR A 270 10.80 2.91 11.34
CA TYR A 270 10.99 4.25 11.85
C TYR A 270 11.29 4.28 13.36
N THR A 271 11.18 3.16 14.09
CA THR A 271 11.74 3.04 15.44
C THR A 271 12.32 1.66 15.76
N GLY A 272 13.46 1.68 16.44
CA GLY A 272 14.09 0.51 17.03
C GLY A 272 13.66 0.21 18.46
N TYR A 273 12.81 1.04 19.08
CA TYR A 273 12.43 0.91 20.48
C TYR A 273 11.73 -0.43 20.73
N ALA A 274 12.33 -1.28 21.55
CA ALA A 274 11.84 -2.62 21.83
C ALA A 274 11.04 -2.63 23.14
N TYR A 275 10.04 -3.50 23.23
CA TYR A 275 9.18 -3.67 24.38
C TYR A 275 9.36 -5.06 24.96
N THR A 276 9.75 -5.13 26.22
CA THR A 276 9.89 -6.36 26.99
C THR A 276 9.20 -6.19 28.34
N SER A 277 9.13 -7.26 29.14
CA SER A 277 8.65 -7.16 30.53
C SER A 277 9.53 -6.24 31.39
N SER A 278 10.77 -5.95 30.99
CA SER A 278 11.69 -5.07 31.74
C SER A 278 11.31 -3.60 31.63
N ASN A 279 11.01 -3.11 30.42
CA ASN A 279 10.67 -1.70 30.20
C ASN A 279 9.17 -1.45 29.99
N TRP A 280 8.37 -2.50 29.80
CA TRP A 280 6.92 -2.44 29.68
C TRP A 280 6.24 -3.55 30.52
N PRO A 281 6.24 -3.43 31.86
CA PRO A 281 5.84 -4.53 32.76
C PRO A 281 4.39 -4.99 32.62
N THR A 282 3.50 -4.16 32.08
CA THR A 282 2.10 -4.53 31.85
C THR A 282 1.93 -5.58 30.76
N GLN A 283 2.93 -5.73 29.87
CA GLN A 283 2.90 -6.66 28.74
C GLN A 283 1.58 -6.60 27.96
N PHE A 284 1.07 -5.38 27.79
CA PHE A 284 -0.19 -5.12 27.14
C PHE A 284 -0.19 -3.73 26.50
N ASN A 285 -0.71 -3.67 25.28
CA ASN A 285 -0.99 -2.47 24.51
C ASN A 285 0.18 -1.46 24.43
N ALA A 286 1.38 -1.93 24.11
CA ALA A 286 2.53 -1.08 23.83
C ALA A 286 2.39 -0.27 22.53
N TYR A 287 1.45 -0.59 21.64
CA TYR A 287 1.25 0.17 20.41
C TYR A 287 0.86 1.63 20.68
N ASN A 288 -0.19 1.87 21.47
CA ASN A 288 -0.71 3.21 21.79
C ASN A 288 -1.15 3.38 23.25
N GLY A 289 -0.82 2.42 24.12
CA GLY A 289 -1.14 2.49 25.54
C GLY A 289 -0.21 3.41 26.32
N ALA A 290 -0.36 3.37 27.65
CA ALA A 290 0.52 4.05 28.58
C ALA A 290 1.45 3.03 29.26
N PRO A 291 2.72 3.39 29.53
CA PRO A 291 3.59 2.55 30.34
C PRO A 291 2.98 2.31 31.72
N GLY A 292 3.06 1.08 32.21
CA GLY A 292 2.61 0.74 33.55
C GLY A 292 3.55 1.22 34.66
N ALA A 293 3.13 1.07 35.91
CA ALA A 293 4.00 1.28 37.05
C ALA A 293 5.23 0.36 36.97
N GLY A 294 6.42 0.91 37.23
CA GLY A 294 7.69 0.18 37.13
C GLY A 294 8.28 0.10 35.72
N ALA A 295 7.65 0.73 34.71
CA ALA A 295 8.28 0.92 33.41
C ALA A 295 9.52 1.82 33.49
N ASP A 296 10.42 1.67 32.51
CA ASP A 296 11.59 2.55 32.38
C ASP A 296 11.14 4.02 32.28
N ALA A 297 11.92 4.96 32.83
CA ALA A 297 11.55 6.37 32.87
C ALA A 297 11.38 6.99 31.47
N THR A 298 12.03 6.40 30.46
CA THR A 298 11.92 6.83 29.06
C THR A 298 10.83 6.09 28.28
N ALA A 299 10.16 5.10 28.89
CA ALA A 299 9.18 4.27 28.21
C ALA A 299 8.00 5.11 27.70
N GLN A 300 7.68 4.93 26.41
CA GLN A 300 6.51 5.49 25.75
C GLN A 300 6.04 4.47 24.70
N ASN A 301 4.80 4.60 24.25
CA ASN A 301 4.24 3.65 23.28
C ASN A 301 4.88 3.76 21.89
N PHE A 302 4.60 2.75 21.07
CA PHE A 302 5.16 2.60 19.73
C PHE A 302 4.88 3.80 18.85
N VAL A 303 3.64 4.32 18.84
CA VAL A 303 3.28 5.48 18.02
C VAL A 303 4.14 6.70 18.38
N THR A 304 4.34 6.97 19.68
CA THR A 304 5.16 8.10 20.12
C THR A 304 6.64 7.88 19.85
N LYS A 305 7.19 6.69 20.17
CA LYS A 305 8.60 6.37 19.91
C LYS A 305 8.94 6.37 18.42
N ARG A 306 7.98 5.97 17.58
CA ARG A 306 8.08 6.03 16.12
C ARG A 306 8.12 7.45 15.57
N ALA A 307 7.29 8.35 16.10
CA ALA A 307 7.35 9.76 15.73
C ALA A 307 8.68 10.43 16.15
N ALA A 308 9.33 9.92 17.20
CA ALA A 308 10.62 10.42 17.69
C ALA A 308 11.84 9.75 17.03
N PHE A 309 11.65 8.76 16.15
CA PHE A 309 12.72 7.95 15.56
C PHE A 309 13.64 7.29 16.61
N ALA A 310 13.08 6.85 17.74
CA ALA A 310 13.85 6.27 18.83
C ALA A 310 14.50 4.94 18.42
N SER A 311 15.74 4.68 18.85
CA SER A 311 16.41 3.39 18.68
C SER A 311 16.04 2.42 19.81
N CYS A 312 16.59 1.20 19.80
CA CYS A 312 16.45 0.27 20.92
C CYS A 312 17.03 0.81 22.25
N ALA A 313 18.06 1.67 22.17
CA ALA A 313 18.64 2.35 23.33
C ALA A 313 17.97 3.72 23.58
N ASP A 314 16.74 3.89 23.11
CA ASP A 314 16.01 5.16 23.05
C ASP A 314 16.74 6.25 22.24
N THR A 315 17.38 7.21 22.91
CA THR A 315 18.20 8.25 22.28
C THR A 315 19.67 7.83 22.14
N GLY A 316 20.05 6.66 22.64
CA GLY A 316 21.40 6.12 22.58
C GLY A 316 21.71 5.33 21.31
N THR A 317 22.99 5.01 21.13
CA THR A 317 23.52 4.21 20.00
C THR A 317 24.24 2.93 20.45
N LYS A 318 24.26 2.67 21.76
CA LYS A 318 24.97 1.53 22.35
C LYS A 318 24.07 0.30 22.43
N VAL A 319 24.56 -0.83 21.96
CA VAL A 319 23.89 -2.12 22.19
C VAL A 319 24.05 -2.54 23.66
N LYS A 320 25.28 -2.46 24.21
CA LYS A 320 25.65 -2.97 25.55
C LYS A 320 26.17 -1.88 26.49
N GLY A 321 26.16 -2.18 27.79
CA GLY A 321 26.65 -1.29 28.86
C GLY A 321 25.55 -0.45 29.49
N ALA A 322 25.92 0.59 30.24
CA ALA A 322 24.95 1.49 30.85
C ALA A 322 24.23 2.34 29.79
N ASN A 323 22.92 2.55 29.98
CA ASN A 323 22.03 3.31 29.08
C ASN A 323 22.07 2.77 27.64
N SER A 324 22.12 1.45 27.51
CA SER A 324 22.15 0.72 26.25
C SER A 324 20.85 -0.05 26.00
N CYS A 325 20.68 -0.53 24.77
CA CYS A 325 19.55 -1.39 24.38
C CYS A 325 19.39 -2.60 25.32
N GLU A 326 20.46 -3.33 25.61
CA GLU A 326 20.43 -4.47 26.54
C GLU A 326 20.04 -4.04 27.98
N SER A 327 20.53 -2.89 28.47
CA SER A 327 20.18 -2.42 29.82
C SER A 327 18.72 -1.99 29.97
N ILE A 328 18.11 -1.44 28.92
CA ILE A 328 16.71 -1.02 28.92
C ILE A 328 15.79 -2.24 28.77
N THR A 329 16.14 -3.15 27.86
CA THR A 329 15.27 -4.27 27.47
C THR A 329 15.46 -5.52 28.31
N GLY A 330 16.60 -5.66 29.00
CA GLY A 330 16.99 -6.90 29.68
C GLY A 330 17.36 -8.05 28.73
N LEU A 331 17.53 -7.78 27.43
CA LEU A 331 17.87 -8.79 26.42
C LEU A 331 19.40 -8.97 26.31
N SER A 332 19.81 -10.13 25.80
CA SER A 332 21.20 -10.41 25.40
C SER A 332 21.28 -10.53 23.87
N LEU A 333 21.88 -9.53 23.24
CA LEU A 333 22.00 -9.42 21.78
C LEU A 333 23.35 -9.92 21.28
N ASN A 334 24.31 -10.16 22.17
CA ASN A 334 25.53 -10.92 21.90
C ASN A 334 26.32 -10.46 20.64
N SER A 335 26.09 -11.08 19.47
CA SER A 335 26.81 -10.80 18.22
C SER A 335 26.34 -9.50 17.51
N PHE A 336 25.23 -8.91 17.92
CA PHE A 336 24.82 -7.58 17.47
C PHE A 336 25.59 -6.49 18.23
N GLN A 337 26.06 -5.49 17.48
CA GLN A 337 27.04 -4.51 17.97
C GLN A 337 26.70 -3.07 17.57
N LYS A 338 25.81 -2.88 16.58
CA LYS A 338 25.44 -1.58 16.03
C LYS A 338 23.94 -1.32 16.17
N LEU A 339 23.60 -0.06 16.41
CA LEU A 339 22.24 0.46 16.32
C LEU A 339 22.15 1.49 15.20
N ALA A 340 21.01 1.54 14.51
CA ALA A 340 20.67 2.68 13.66
C ALA A 340 20.61 3.96 14.50
N ASN A 341 21.00 5.09 13.89
CA ASN A 341 21.00 6.37 14.59
C ASN A 341 19.57 6.75 15.04
N PRO A 342 19.37 7.10 16.32
CA PRO A 342 18.09 7.61 16.81
C PRO A 342 17.89 9.08 16.42
N GLY A 343 16.63 9.50 16.42
CA GLY A 343 16.23 10.89 16.22
C GLY A 343 16.20 11.33 14.76
N ASN A 344 15.93 12.62 14.57
CA ASN A 344 15.76 13.26 13.26
C ASN A 344 17.11 13.56 12.59
N VAL A 345 17.93 12.53 12.40
CA VAL A 345 19.28 12.61 11.83
C VAL A 345 19.46 11.62 10.67
N ALA A 346 20.38 11.93 9.77
CA ALA A 346 20.78 11.02 8.70
C ALA A 346 21.47 9.75 9.26
N GLY A 347 21.44 8.67 8.48
CA GLY A 347 22.12 7.41 8.81
C GLY A 347 21.34 6.47 9.74
N GLY A 348 20.05 6.71 9.97
CA GLY A 348 19.26 5.94 10.94
C GLY A 348 17.78 5.79 10.60
N HIS A 349 16.98 5.70 11.65
CA HIS A 349 15.54 5.40 11.56
C HIS A 349 14.76 6.44 10.75
N MET A 350 15.09 7.73 10.86
CA MET A 350 14.44 8.79 10.08
C MET A 350 14.66 8.61 8.56
N GLN A 351 15.89 8.34 8.14
CA GLN A 351 16.25 8.30 6.72
C GLN A 351 15.86 6.98 6.05
N TYR A 352 16.10 5.85 6.71
CA TYR A 352 15.94 4.54 6.11
C TYR A 352 14.69 3.79 6.59
N GLY A 353 14.03 4.30 7.63
CA GLY A 353 12.82 3.73 8.21
C GLY A 353 11.69 3.53 7.21
N PHE A 354 10.91 2.48 7.42
CA PHE A 354 9.63 2.22 6.76
C PHE A 354 8.72 1.38 7.68
N ASP A 355 7.45 1.18 7.32
CA ASP A 355 6.56 0.28 8.07
C ASP A 355 7.04 -1.18 7.98
N SER A 356 7.80 -1.64 8.96
CA SER A 356 8.39 -2.99 8.95
C SER A 356 8.08 -3.82 10.20
N ARG A 357 7.57 -3.19 11.28
CA ARG A 357 7.20 -3.88 12.52
C ARG A 357 5.71 -4.13 12.70
N ILE A 358 4.85 -3.46 11.95
CA ILE A 358 3.44 -3.85 11.82
C ILE A 358 3.35 -4.88 10.69
N VAL A 359 3.08 -6.12 11.07
CA VAL A 359 3.19 -7.29 10.21
C VAL A 359 1.87 -8.01 10.11
N THR A 360 1.64 -8.63 8.96
CA THR A 360 0.52 -9.55 8.77
C THR A 360 0.98 -10.97 9.12
N VAL A 361 0.20 -11.65 9.94
CA VAL A 361 0.48 -13.02 10.42
C VAL A 361 -0.68 -13.92 10.03
N PRO A 362 -0.49 -15.04 9.33
CA PRO A 362 -1.56 -15.98 9.04
C PRO A 362 -2.13 -16.57 10.33
N VAL A 363 -3.45 -16.71 10.37
CA VAL A 363 -4.16 -17.53 11.35
C VAL A 363 -4.35 -18.90 10.75
N ILE A 364 -3.96 -19.96 11.45
CA ILE A 364 -4.01 -21.33 10.95
C ILE A 364 -4.92 -22.24 11.78
N ASP A 365 -5.49 -23.26 11.14
CA ASP A 365 -6.23 -24.34 11.80
C ASP A 365 -5.31 -25.44 12.38
N GLY A 366 -5.90 -26.51 12.91
CA GLY A 366 -5.17 -27.65 13.48
C GLY A 366 -4.33 -28.43 12.46
N SER A 367 -4.59 -28.25 11.16
CA SER A 367 -3.90 -28.89 10.05
C SER A 367 -2.95 -27.92 9.32
N ASN A 368 -2.66 -26.76 9.93
CA ASN A 368 -1.83 -25.70 9.37
C ASN A 368 -2.38 -25.05 8.09
N HIS A 369 -3.68 -25.15 7.81
CA HIS A 369 -4.28 -24.37 6.72
C HIS A 369 -4.50 -22.94 7.17
N VAL A 370 -4.16 -21.98 6.30
CA VAL A 370 -4.47 -20.57 6.51
C VAL A 370 -5.99 -20.39 6.46
N ILE A 371 -6.56 -19.90 7.56
CA ILE A 371 -7.99 -19.63 7.67
C ILE A 371 -8.31 -18.13 7.66
N ASP A 372 -7.37 -17.29 8.07
CA ASP A 372 -7.49 -15.81 8.09
C ASP A 372 -6.11 -15.17 8.30
N TYR A 373 -6.05 -13.85 8.53
CA TYR A 373 -4.84 -13.13 8.89
C TYR A 373 -5.08 -12.17 10.07
N ALA A 374 -4.11 -12.14 10.97
CA ALA A 374 -4.03 -11.20 12.08
C ALA A 374 -3.07 -10.05 11.75
N CYS A 375 -3.37 -8.88 12.29
CA CYS A 375 -2.44 -7.79 12.35
C CYS A 375 -1.66 -7.83 13.67
N MET A 376 -0.33 -7.79 13.60
CA MET A 376 0.51 -7.88 14.79
C MET A 376 1.62 -6.83 14.78
N LEU A 377 2.00 -6.35 15.96
CA LEU A 377 3.19 -5.52 16.16
C LEU A 377 4.32 -6.41 16.70
N MET A 378 5.47 -6.39 16.04
CA MET A 378 6.69 -7.01 16.55
C MET A 378 7.23 -6.20 17.73
N LEU A 379 7.31 -6.80 18.93
CA LEU A 379 7.62 -6.06 20.15
C LEU A 379 9.12 -5.97 20.45
N GLN A 380 9.85 -7.05 20.22
CA GLN A 380 11.24 -7.18 20.66
C GLN A 380 12.14 -7.87 19.61
N PRO A 381 13.44 -7.55 19.59
CA PRO A 381 14.41 -8.28 18.80
C PRO A 381 14.61 -9.71 19.33
N LEU A 382 15.18 -10.58 18.49
CA LEU A 382 15.59 -11.93 18.85
C LEU A 382 16.97 -11.90 19.52
N SER A 383 17.08 -12.56 20.68
CA SER A 383 18.34 -12.79 21.39
C SER A 383 19.15 -13.92 20.75
N ILE A 384 20.44 -14.02 21.10
CA ILE A 384 21.29 -15.17 20.74
C ILE A 384 21.98 -15.69 22.01
N PRO A 385 21.63 -16.89 22.53
CA PRO A 385 20.67 -17.86 21.98
C PRO A 385 19.23 -17.35 21.96
N MET A 386 18.42 -17.86 21.01
CA MET A 386 17.04 -17.43 20.82
C MET A 386 16.17 -17.91 21.97
N THR A 387 15.42 -16.98 22.57
CA THR A 387 14.38 -17.25 23.56
C THR A 387 13.02 -16.89 22.98
N ASP A 388 11.96 -17.39 23.61
CA ASP A 388 10.60 -16.99 23.26
C ASP A 388 10.48 -15.46 23.27
N THR A 389 9.81 -14.94 22.26
CA THR A 389 9.56 -13.50 22.09
C THR A 389 8.08 -13.25 22.00
N GLN A 390 7.66 -11.99 21.88
CA GLN A 390 6.25 -11.63 21.89
C GLN A 390 5.92 -10.71 20.73
N LEU A 391 4.70 -10.86 20.23
CA LEU A 391 4.07 -9.96 19.27
C LEU A 391 2.76 -9.49 19.87
N GLU A 392 2.41 -8.22 19.65
CA GLU A 392 1.15 -7.68 20.15
C GLU A 392 0.06 -7.81 19.09
N PHE A 393 -1.05 -8.46 19.44
CA PHE A 393 -2.22 -8.59 18.59
C PHE A 393 -2.90 -7.23 18.41
N ARG A 394 -3.01 -6.76 17.18
CA ARG A 394 -3.63 -5.47 16.82
C ARG A 394 -5.02 -5.61 16.21
N GLY A 395 -5.55 -6.83 16.12
CA GLY A 395 -6.86 -7.13 15.55
C GLY A 395 -6.77 -7.99 14.31
N ASN A 396 -7.93 -8.36 13.77
CA ASN A 396 -8.05 -9.01 12.48
C ASN A 396 -7.50 -8.10 11.36
N ALA A 397 -6.74 -8.66 10.42
CA ALA A 397 -6.15 -7.88 9.33
C ALA A 397 -7.20 -7.26 8.39
N GLY A 398 -8.35 -7.91 8.23
CA GLY A 398 -9.49 -7.45 7.43
C GLY A 398 -10.41 -6.45 8.13
N ALA A 399 -10.12 -6.05 9.38
CA ALA A 399 -10.87 -5.02 10.06
C ALA A 399 -10.59 -3.63 9.46
N VAL A 400 -11.63 -2.79 9.35
CA VAL A 400 -11.52 -1.43 8.76
C VAL A 400 -10.42 -0.59 9.45
N GLY A 401 -10.37 -0.63 10.78
CA GLY A 401 -9.38 0.08 11.59
C GLY A 401 -8.08 -0.68 11.86
N SER A 402 -7.83 -1.79 11.15
CA SER A 402 -6.59 -2.54 11.28
C SER A 402 -5.39 -1.67 10.86
N PRO A 403 -4.33 -1.57 11.68
CA PRO A 403 -3.13 -0.81 11.32
C PRO A 403 -2.24 -1.53 10.30
N CYS A 404 -2.64 -2.71 9.82
CA CYS A 404 -1.80 -3.51 8.94
C CYS A 404 -1.59 -2.88 7.58
N THR A 405 -0.37 -3.03 7.08
CA THR A 405 0.01 -2.62 5.75
C THR A 405 -0.88 -3.32 4.72
N THR A 406 -1.56 -2.50 3.91
CA THR A 406 -2.31 -2.98 2.75
C THR A 406 -1.35 -3.68 1.79
N SER A 407 -1.52 -4.99 1.58
CA SER A 407 -0.66 -5.77 0.69
C SER A 407 -1.47 -6.82 -0.06
N GLY A 408 -1.05 -7.12 -1.29
CA GLY A 408 -1.62 -8.19 -2.09
C GLY A 408 -2.65 -7.77 -3.14
N LEU A 409 -3.26 -8.77 -3.80
CA LEU A 409 -4.22 -8.59 -4.88
C LEU A 409 -5.65 -8.45 -4.35
N ALA A 410 -6.46 -7.61 -4.99
CA ALA A 410 -7.86 -7.40 -4.64
C ALA A 410 -8.76 -8.64 -4.81
N GLY A 411 -9.74 -8.81 -3.91
CA GLY A 411 -10.92 -9.67 -4.14
C GLY A 411 -10.90 -11.02 -3.42
N GLY A 412 -10.27 -11.10 -2.25
CA GLY A 412 -10.26 -12.29 -1.39
C GLY A 412 -11.41 -12.28 -0.37
N SER A 413 -11.48 -13.32 0.44
CA SER A 413 -12.46 -13.48 1.52
C SER A 413 -11.96 -13.01 2.89
N ALA A 414 -10.64 -13.03 3.11
CA ALA A 414 -9.99 -12.69 4.38
C ALA A 414 -8.62 -12.05 4.11
N GLY A 415 -8.06 -11.34 5.10
CA GLY A 415 -6.76 -10.67 4.97
C GLY A 415 -6.82 -9.14 4.91
N PRO A 416 -5.66 -8.47 4.82
CA PRO A 416 -5.56 -7.02 4.79
C PRO A 416 -6.45 -6.40 3.72
N LEU A 417 -7.14 -5.32 4.08
CA LEU A 417 -7.98 -4.62 3.11
C LEU A 417 -7.13 -3.80 2.13
N VAL A 418 -7.27 -4.08 0.84
CA VAL A 418 -6.60 -3.38 -0.27
C VAL A 418 -7.61 -2.53 -1.06
N PRO A 419 -7.17 -1.40 -1.66
CA PRO A 419 -8.05 -0.56 -2.47
C PRO A 419 -8.46 -1.27 -3.77
N VAL A 420 -9.75 -1.19 -4.11
CA VAL A 420 -10.35 -1.82 -5.30
C VAL A 420 -11.30 -0.85 -5.98
N LEU A 421 -11.31 -0.85 -7.32
CA LEU A 421 -12.30 -0.09 -8.08
C LEU A 421 -13.67 -0.76 -7.97
N VAL A 422 -14.68 0.05 -7.73
CA VAL A 422 -16.09 -0.33 -7.79
C VAL A 422 -16.57 -0.04 -9.21
N ARG A 423 -17.16 -1.04 -9.86
CA ARG A 423 -17.77 -0.87 -11.18
C ARG A 423 -19.18 -0.32 -11.08
#